data_AF-A0A1V9VWI4-F1
#
_entry.id   AF-A0A1V9VWI4-F1
#
_cell.length_a   1.000
_cell.length_b   1.000
_cell.length_c   1.000
_cell.angle_alpha   90.00
_cell.angle_beta   90.00
_cell.angle_gamma   90.00
#
_symmetry.space_group_name_H-M   'P 1'
#
loop_
_entity.id
_entity.type
_entity.pdbx_description
1 polymer ?
#
loop_
_entity_poly.entity_id
_entity_poly.type
_entity_poly.pdbx_seq_one_letter_code
_entity_poly.pdbx_strand_id
1 'polypeptide(L)' 'MCLVGADSKVKPVTAQQIVAIKRMWFFMFREELAISEGFTQSDVRELILKIYNYEESRYGKYYGSI' A
#
# COMPACT_ATOMS: atom_id res chain seq x y z
N MET A 1 32.54 -20.55 -12.09
CA MET A 1 31.40 -19.63 -12.24
C MET A 1 30.18 -20.32 -11.62
N CYS A 2 29.77 -19.91 -10.42
CA CYS A 2 28.56 -20.43 -9.79
C CYS A 2 27.45 -19.37 -9.97
N LEU A 3 26.50 -19.65 -10.85
CA LEU A 3 25.23 -18.92 -10.91
C LEU A 3 24.39 -19.38 -9.72
N VAL A 4 24.65 -18.78 -8.55
CA VAL A 4 23.74 -18.91 -7.39
C VAL A 4 22.50 -18.09 -7.71
N GLY A 5 21.35 -18.76 -7.58
CA GLY A 5 20.07 -18.37 -8.11
C GLY A 5 19.71 -16.91 -7.83
N ALA A 6 19.00 -16.33 -8.79
CA ALA A 6 18.18 -15.15 -8.54
C ALA A 6 17.10 -15.53 -7.52
N ASP A 7 17.47 -15.54 -6.24
CA ASP A 7 16.52 -15.42 -5.14
C ASP A 7 15.74 -14.15 -5.44
N SER A 8 14.50 -14.34 -5.90
CA SER A 8 13.53 -13.27 -6.03
C SER A 8 13.40 -12.66 -4.65
N LYS A 9 14.07 -11.52 -4.42
CA LYS A 9 14.13 -10.79 -3.15
C LYS A 9 12.77 -10.14 -2.84
N VAL A 10 11.70 -10.94 -2.83
CA VAL A 10 10.40 -10.50 -2.32
C VAL A 10 10.57 -10.38 -0.82
N LYS A 11 10.86 -9.15 -0.37
CA LYS A 11 10.90 -8.85 1.05
C LYS A 11 9.52 -9.13 1.62
N PRO A 12 9.39 -9.97 2.67
CA PRO A 12 8.11 -10.18 3.32
C PRO A 12 7.62 -8.88 3.98
N VAL A 13 6.32 -8.73 4.10
CA VAL A 13 5.72 -7.60 4.82
C VAL A 13 5.70 -7.91 6.31
N THR A 14 6.15 -6.96 7.12
CA THR A 14 6.10 -7.14 8.58
C THR A 14 4.68 -6.99 9.10
N ALA A 15 4.35 -7.69 10.18
CA ALA A 15 3.04 -7.55 10.84
C ALA A 15 2.74 -6.09 11.22
N GLN A 16 3.77 -5.32 11.61
CA GLN A 16 3.64 -3.90 11.94
C GLN A 16 3.24 -3.06 10.71
N GLN A 17 3.83 -3.32 9.54
CA GLN A 17 3.46 -2.66 8.29
C GLN A 17 2.01 -2.98 7.90
N ILE A 18 1.60 -4.25 8.05
CA ILE A 18 0.22 -4.68 7.81
C ILE A 18 -0.77 -3.90 8.69
N VAL A 19 -0.50 -3.80 10.00
CA VAL A 19 -1.36 -3.05 10.93
C VAL A 19 -1.41 -1.57 10.57
N ALA A 20 -0.28 -0.96 10.21
CA ALA A 20 -0.22 0.44 9.82
C ALA A 20 -1.08 0.73 8.58
N ILE A 21 -0.98 -0.11 7.54
CA ILE A 21 -1.73 0.06 6.29
C ILE A 21 -3.23 -0.18 6.52
N LYS A 22 -3.62 -1.21 7.28
CA LYS A 22 -5.02 -1.42 7.64
C LYS A 22 -5.62 -0.22 8.35
N ARG A 23 -4.87 0.40 9.27
CA ARG A 23 -5.30 1.62 9.97
C ARG A 23 -5.45 2.79 8.99
N MET A 24 -4.44 3.06 8.16
CA MET A 24 -4.51 4.14 7.16
C MET A 24 -5.71 3.95 6.23
N TRP A 25 -5.91 2.74 5.72
CA TRP A 25 -7.04 2.41 4.86
C TRP A 25 -8.39 2.70 5.53
N PHE A 26 -8.56 2.23 6.77
CA PHE A 26 -9.80 2.46 7.51
C PHE A 26 -10.06 3.95 7.76
N PHE A 27 -9.03 4.72 8.12
CA PHE A 27 -9.20 6.17 8.31
C PHE A 27 -9.60 6.89 7.01
N MET A 28 -9.03 6.46 5.88
CA MET A 28 -9.21 7.11 4.59
C MET A 28 -10.53 6.75 3.91
N PHE A 29 -10.89 5.48 3.92
CA PHE A 29 -12.03 4.94 3.18
C PHE A 29 -13.20 4.53 4.07
N ARG A 30 -13.00 4.44 5.39
CA ARG A 30 -13.99 3.91 6.36
C ARG A 30 -14.42 2.46 6.08
N GLU A 31 -13.53 1.71 5.45
CA GLU A 31 -13.72 0.30 5.08
C GLU A 31 -12.65 -0.58 5.73
N GLU A 32 -12.95 -1.85 5.95
CA GLU A 32 -11.97 -2.82 6.43
C GLU A 32 -11.10 -3.32 5.27
N LEU A 33 -9.78 -3.32 5.46
CA LEU A 33 -8.85 -3.86 4.47
C LEU A 33 -8.57 -5.35 4.74
N ALA A 34 -9.10 -6.20 3.87
CA ALA A 34 -8.75 -7.62 3.80
C ALA A 34 -7.38 -7.80 3.12
N ILE A 35 -6.48 -8.55 3.76
CA ILE A 35 -5.15 -8.86 3.24
C ILE A 35 -5.04 -10.38 3.12
N SER A 36 -4.67 -10.87 1.94
CA SER A 36 -4.50 -12.30 1.67
C SER A 36 -3.15 -12.82 2.16
N GLU A 37 -3.05 -14.14 2.33
CA GLU A 37 -1.76 -14.82 2.44
C GLU A 37 -0.94 -14.53 1.17
N GLY A 38 0.35 -14.24 1.34
CA GLY A 38 1.23 -13.85 0.23
C GLY A 38 1.32 -12.34 -0.05
N PHE A 39 0.73 -11.49 0.79
CA PHE A 39 0.87 -10.03 0.69
C PHE A 39 2.34 -9.58 0.71
N THR A 40 2.74 -8.85 -0.33
CA THR A 40 4.12 -8.47 -0.62
C THR A 40 4.36 -6.97 -0.43
N GLN A 41 5.64 -6.56 -0.41
CA GLN A 41 6.01 -5.13 -0.35
C GLN A 41 5.57 -4.35 -1.60
N SER A 42 5.39 -5.02 -2.75
CA SER A 42 4.82 -4.39 -3.94
C SER A 42 3.36 -4.01 -3.70
N ASP A 43 2.58 -4.90 -3.09
CA ASP A 43 1.17 -4.65 -2.74
C ASP A 43 1.05 -3.53 -1.71
N VAL A 44 1.96 -3.48 -0.73
CA VAL A 44 2.08 -2.35 0.21
C VAL A 44 2.25 -1.03 -0.54
N ARG A 45 3.18 -0.99 -1.50
CA ARG A 45 3.46 0.21 -2.29
C ARG A 45 2.24 0.64 -3.10
N GLU A 46 1.55 -0.30 -3.74
CA GLU A 46 0.34 -0.02 -4.50
C GLU A 46 -0.79 0.54 -3.63
N LEU A 47 -1.00 -0.03 -2.43
CA LEU A 47 -2.01 0.46 -1.50
C LEU A 47 -1.69 1.88 -1.00
N ILE A 48 -0.42 2.16 -0.70
CA ILE A 48 0.02 3.50 -0.31
C ILE A 48 -0.24 4.50 -1.45
N LEU A 49 0.11 4.16 -2.70
CA LEU A 49 -0.17 5.02 -3.86
C LEU A 49 -1.67 5.24 -4.06
N LYS A 50 -2.50 4.21 -3.87
CA LYS A 50 -3.97 4.36 -3.94
C LYS A 50 -4.50 5.31 -2.87
N ILE A 51 -3.99 5.21 -1.64
CA ILE A 51 -4.33 6.13 -0.54
C ILE A 51 -3.97 7.57 -0.92
N TYR A 52 -2.73 7.81 -1.39
CA TYR A 52 -2.29 9.15 -1.79
C TYR A 52 -3.09 9.71 -2.96
N ASN A 53 -3.33 8.93 -4.02
CA ASN A 53 -4.13 9.37 -5.16
C ASN A 53 -5.57 9.71 -4.75
N TYR A 54 -6.14 8.95 -3.81
CA TYR A 54 -7.46 9.27 -3.27
C TYR A 54 -7.45 10.59 -2.47
N GLU A 55 -6.45 10.81 -1.62
CA GLU A 55 -6.25 12.10 -0.96
C GLU A 55 -6.12 13.24 -1.96
N GLU A 56 -5.22 13.14 -2.94
CA GLU A 56 -5.03 14.14 -3.98
C GLU A 56 -6.32 14.40 -4.77
N SER A 57 -7.12 13.37 -5.05
CA SER A 57 -8.41 13.56 -5.73
C SER A 57 -9.44 14.30 -4.86
N ARG A 58 -9.38 14.15 -3.53
CA ARG A 58 -10.24 14.88 -2.59
C ARG A 58 -9.76 16.31 -2.37
N TYR A 59 -8.45 16.53 -2.29
CA TYR A 59 -7.86 17.86 -2.11
C TYR A 59 -7.80 18.67 -3.41
N GLY A 60 -7.62 18.01 -4.57
CA GLY A 60 -7.68 18.63 -5.90
C GLY A 60 -9.06 19.17 -6.26
N LYS A 61 -10.13 18.65 -5.63
CA LYS A 61 -11.47 19.24 -5.71
C LYS A 61 -11.61 20.60 -5.00
N TYR A 62 -10.68 20.98 -4.12
CA TYR A 62 -10.69 22.29 -3.47
C TYR A 62 -9.87 23.36 -4.22
N TYR A 63 -8.94 22.96 -5.09
CA TYR A 63 -8.09 23.88 -5.85
C TYR A 63 -8.51 24.08 -7.32
N GLY A 64 -9.58 23.40 -7.77
CA GLY A 64 -10.14 23.53 -9.12
C GLY A 64 -11.21 24.61 -9.31
N SER A 65 -11.43 25.47 -8.31
CA SER A 65 -12.33 26.63 -8.42
C SER A 65 -11.56 27.92 -8.13
N ILE A 66 -10.80 28.40 -9.12
CA ILE A 66 -10.41 29.83 -9.25
C ILE A 66 -10.56 30.19 -10.72
#